data_AF-A0A4Y3ZS70-F1
#
_entry.id   AF-A0A4Y3ZS70-F1
#
_cell.length_a   1.000
_cell.length_b   1.000
_cell.length_c   1.000
_cell.angle_alpha   90.00
_cell.angle_beta   90.00
_cell.angle_gamma   90.00
#
_symmetry.space_group_name_H-M   'P 1'
#
loop_
_entity.id
_entity.type
_entity.pdbx_description
1 polymer ?
#
loop_
_entity_poly.entity_id
_entity_poly.type
_entity_poly.pdbx_seq_one_letter_code
_entity_poly.pdbx_strand_id
1 'polypeptide(L)' 'MAHRKTWRPIIFSCSNTGDRVQALLPNDAVEPSANDLHPVTCIACDGVHVIDPRTGPTRGAERS' A
#
# COMPACT_ATOMS: atom_id res chain seq x y z
N MET A 1 -11.43 -22.44 12.29
CA MET A 1 -10.38 -22.44 11.27
C MET A 1 -9.72 -21.08 11.32
N ALA A 2 -8.42 -20.98 11.62
CA ALA A 2 -7.74 -19.70 11.71
C ALA A 2 -7.59 -19.10 10.31
N HIS A 3 -8.09 -17.89 10.09
CA HIS A 3 -7.82 -17.13 8.86
C HIS A 3 -6.29 -16.95 8.79
N ARG A 4 -5.62 -17.66 7.88
CA ARG A 4 -4.19 -17.47 7.66
C ARG A 4 -4.04 -16.09 7.05
N LYS A 5 -3.63 -15.10 7.88
CA LYS A 5 -3.22 -13.78 7.38
C LYS A 5 -2.10 -14.00 6.38
N THR A 6 -2.45 -13.92 5.11
CA THR A 6 -1.49 -13.92 4.02
C THR A 6 -1.08 -12.48 3.82
N TRP A 7 0.18 -12.25 3.46
CA TRP A 7 0.70 -10.91 3.21
C TRP A 7 1.04 -10.82 1.74
N ARG A 8 0.77 -9.66 1.13
CA ARG A 8 1.17 -9.39 -0.25
C ARG A 8 2.11 -8.19 -0.32
N PRO A 9 3.19 -8.26 -1.10
CA PRO A 9 4.04 -7.12 -1.35
C PRO A 9 3.33 -6.11 -2.25
N ILE A 10 3.61 -4.84 -2.01
CA ILE A 10 3.16 -3.71 -2.82
C ILE A 10 4.31 -2.72 -2.98
N ILE A 11 4.24 -1.92 -4.04
CA ILE A 11 5.15 -0.80 -4.26
C ILE A 11 4.29 0.44 -4.38
N PHE A 12 4.64 1.51 -3.67
CA PHE A 12 4.00 2.83 -3.79
C PHE A 12 5.05 3.92 -3.90
N SER A 13 4.66 5.08 -4.43
CA SER A 13 5.53 6.27 -4.46
C SER A 13 5.27 7.11 -3.21
N CYS A 14 6.31 7.41 -2.44
CA CYS A 14 6.19 8.31 -1.29
C CYS A 14 5.93 9.74 -1.78
N SER A 15 4.84 10.37 -1.33
CA SER A 15 4.51 11.76 -1.68
C SER A 15 5.51 12.78 -1.12
N ASN A 16 6.25 12.42 -0.08
CA ASN A 16 7.17 13.34 0.61
C ASN A 16 8.56 13.34 -0.03
N THR A 17 9.07 12.16 -0.45
CA THR A 17 10.42 12.04 -1.01
C THR A 17 10.42 11.75 -2.52
N GLY A 18 9.31 11.26 -3.08
CA GLY A 18 9.23 10.78 -4.45
C GLY A 18 9.78 9.36 -4.65
N ASP A 19 10.33 8.72 -3.61
CA ASP A 19 10.93 7.40 -3.71
C ASP A 19 9.87 6.30 -3.88
N ARG A 20 10.25 5.24 -4.58
CA ARG A 20 9.44 4.01 -4.66
C ARG A 20 9.76 3.13 -3.48
N VAL A 21 8.75 2.85 -2.66
CA VAL A 21 8.87 2.12 -1.41
C VAL A 21 8.08 0.82 -1.49
N GLN A 22 8.70 -0.27 -1.04
CA GLN A 22 8.05 -1.56 -0.91
C GLN A 22 7.46 -1.72 0.48
N ALA A 23 6.20 -2.16 0.57
CA ALA A 23 5.51 -2.47 1.83
C ALA A 23 4.76 -3.80 1.74
N LEU A 24 4.30 -4.30 2.87
CA LEU A 24 3.49 -5.51 2.98
C LEU A 24 2.08 -5.16 3.43
N LEU A 25 1.08 -5.60 2.69
CA LEU A 25 -0.33 -5.48 3.08
C LEU A 25 -0.94 -6.84 3.44
N PRO A 26 -1.91 -6.87 4.38
CA PRO A 26 -2.73 -8.05 4.59
C PRO A 26 -3.48 -8.38 3.30
N ASN A 27 -3.44 -9.65 2.92
CA ASN A 27 -4.17 -10.21 1.80
C ASN A 27 -5.47 -10.87 2.28
N ASP A 28 -6.10 -10.30 3.31
CA ASP A 28 -7.33 -10.86 3.87
C ASP A 28 -8.39 -10.94 2.75
N ALA A 29 -8.74 -12.18 2.41
CA ALA A 29 -9.63 -12.56 1.31
C ALA A 29 -11.12 -12.32 1.64
N VAL A 30 -11.41 -11.34 2.49
CA VAL A 30 -12.78 -10.88 2.75
C VAL A 30 -12.96 -9.65 1.90
N GLU A 31 -13.59 -9.86 0.74
CA GLU A 31 -14.12 -8.86 -0.19
C GLU A 31 -13.71 -7.42 0.14
N PRO A 32 -12.65 -6.88 -0.49
CA PRO A 32 -12.19 -5.55 -0.13
C PRO A 32 -13.36 -4.57 -0.25
N SER A 33 -13.76 -3.92 0.83
CA SER A 33 -14.71 -2.84 0.73
C SER A 33 -14.05 -1.73 -0.10
N ALA A 34 -14.82 -0.92 -0.82
CA ALA A 34 -14.27 0.22 -1.57
C ALA A 34 -13.56 1.27 -0.68
N ASN A 35 -13.51 1.04 0.63
CA ASN A 35 -12.94 1.91 1.63
C ASN A 35 -11.84 1.23 2.47
N ASP A 36 -11.27 0.11 2.00
CA ASP A 36 -10.20 -0.61 2.69
C ASP A 36 -8.85 0.09 2.50
N LEU A 37 -8.77 1.28 3.06
CA LEU A 37 -7.55 2.07 3.14
C LEU A 37 -6.63 1.48 4.22
N HIS A 38 -5.41 1.14 3.83
CA HIS A 38 -4.42 0.59 4.75
C HIS A 38 -3.34 1.61 5.11
N PRO A 39 -3.11 1.88 6.40
CA PRO A 39 -1.94 2.64 6.82
C PRO A 39 -0.67 1.78 6.66
N VAL A 40 0.35 2.34 6.02
CA VAL A 40 1.68 1.76 5.90
C VAL A 40 2.74 2.76 6.37
N THR A 41 3.71 2.28 7.15
CA THR A 41 4.89 3.07 7.50
C THR A 41 5.85 3.08 6.33
N CYS A 42 6.22 4.29 5.87
CA CYS A 42 7.15 4.49 4.77
C CYS A 42 8.57 4.60 5.29
N ILE A 43 9.43 3.66 4.91
CA ILE A 43 10.84 3.66 5.29
C ILE A 43 11.65 4.82 4.67
N ALA A 44 11.12 5.49 3.63
CA ALA A 44 11.83 6.60 2.98
C ALA A 44 11.66 7.92 3.73
N CYS A 45 10.50 8.16 4.35
CA CYS A 45 10.20 9.41 5.05
C CYS A 45 9.90 9.24 6.55
N ASP A 46 9.92 8.01 7.05
CA ASP A 46 9.51 7.60 8.41
C ASP A 46 8.06 8.00 8.77
N GLY A 47 7.25 8.36 7.77
CA GLY A 47 5.85 8.76 7.92
C GLY A 47 4.86 7.62 7.66
N VAL A 48 3.58 7.87 7.96
CA VAL A 48 2.49 6.94 7.65
C VAL A 48 1.77 7.40 6.38
N HIS A 49 1.65 6.50 5.41
CA HIS A 49 0.86 6.70 4.20
C HIS A 49 -0.37 5.81 4.21
N VAL A 50 -1.47 6.32 3.69
CA VAL A 50 -2.71 5.55 3.54
C VAL A 50 -2.82 5.14 2.09
N ILE A 51 -2.93 3.83 1.85
CA ILE A 51 -2.92 3.27 0.51
C ILE A 51 -4.13 2.38 0.26
N ASP A 52 -4.62 2.45 -0.97
CA ASP A 52 -5.66 1.55 -1.44
C ASP A 52 -5.01 0.27 -2.03
N PRO A 53 -5.41 -0.92 -1.54
CA PRO A 53 -4.81 -2.19 -1.91
C PRO A 53 -5.15 -2.61 -3.35
N ARG A 54 -6.26 -2.12 -3.93
CA ARG A 54 -6.75 -2.49 -5.28
C ARG A 54 -6.05 -1.72 -6.39
N THR A 55 -5.75 -0.45 -6.14
CA THR A 55 -5.19 0.46 -7.15
C THR A 55 -3.68 0.30 -7.33
N GLY A 56 -3.03 -0.54 -6.51
CA GLY A 56 -1.57 -0.68 -6.54
C GLY A 56 -0.91 0.67 -6.31
N PRO A 57 0.34 0.91 -6.76
CA PRO A 57 0.88 2.26 -6.75
C PRO A 57 -0.09 3.15 -7.53
N THR A 58 -0.78 4.06 -6.85
CA THR A 58 -1.41 5.20 -7.51
C THR A 58 -0.29 5.80 -8.36
N ARG A 59 -0.43 5.70 -9.68
CA ARG A 59 0.56 6.17 -10.67
C ARG A 59 0.63 7.68 -10.53
N GLY A 60 1.40 8.16 -9.55
CA GLY A 60 1.86 9.52 -9.49
C GLY A 60 2.86 9.73 -10.60
N ALA A 61 2.48 10.59 -11.55
CA ALA A 61 3.29 11.15 -12.63
C ALA A 61 3.68 10.19 -13.76
N GLU A 62 2.81 10.14 -14.77
CA GLU A 62 3.30 10.20 -16.14
C GLU A 62 4.32 11.34 -16.27
N ARG A 63 5.55 11.01 -16.66
CA ARG A 63 6.52 12.00 -17.14
C ARG A 63 6.02 12.50 -18.49
N SER A 64 5.73 13.79 -18.59
CA SER A 64 5.88 14.59 -19.81
C SER A 64 6.64 15.86 -19.46
#